data_AF-A9WSJ5-F1
#
_entry.id   AF-A9WSJ5-F1
#
_cell.length_a   1.000
_cell.length_b   1.000
_cell.length_c   1.000
_cell.angle_alpha   90.00
_cell.angle_beta   90.00
_cell.angle_gamma   90.00
#
_symmetry.space_group_name_H-M   'P 1'
#
loop_
_entity.id
_entity.type
_entity.pdbx_description
1 polymer ?
#
loop_
_entity_poly.entity_id
_entity_poly.type
_entity_poly.pdbx_seq_one_letter_code
_entity_poly.pdbx_strand_id
1 'polypeptide(L)'
;MPETVAPAQLLDEALLVRFRQRAADYDAQNSFFSEDLEELVELGYLKIFTAPNASLQAAAAAQRKLATAAPATALAVNMHLVWTGVAKLLKDRGDDSLQFVLDEATAGEIFAFGNSEAGNDSVLFDSNTRAEPTADGYRFYGRKILTSLSPAWTKLGVFGKDSSGAEPKLVHGFIDRDQAGYSIAADWDTLGMRASQSNSTVLDGVEVPSERIFRKLPVGPNADPLDFCNFCLL
;
A
#
# COMPACT_ATOMS: atom_id res chain seq x y z
N MET A 1 19.62 5.25 24.77
CA MET A 1 18.73 5.32 23.60
C MET A 1 17.31 5.34 24.13
N PRO A 2 16.43 6.26 23.70
CA PRO A 2 15.05 6.23 24.17
C PRO A 2 14.41 4.90 23.74
N GLU A 3 13.73 4.28 24.68
CA GLU A 3 13.05 3.00 24.50
C GLU A 3 11.98 3.17 23.42
N THR A 4 12.09 2.44 22.32
CA THR A 4 11.05 2.44 21.29
C THR A 4 9.78 1.85 21.89
N VAL A 5 8.76 2.68 22.05
CA VAL A 5 7.44 2.26 22.50
C VAL A 5 6.93 1.15 21.58
N ALA A 6 6.45 0.05 22.16
CA ALA A 6 5.94 -1.04 21.35
C ALA A 6 4.74 -0.53 20.54
N PRO A 7 4.60 -0.86 19.24
CA PRO A 7 3.50 -0.38 18.40
C PRO A 7 2.10 -0.49 19.01
N ALA A 8 1.82 -1.57 19.74
CA ALA A 8 0.54 -1.78 20.40
C ALA A 8 0.27 -0.85 21.60
N GLN A 9 1.31 -0.22 22.16
CA GLN A 9 1.21 0.80 23.22
C GLN A 9 0.84 2.18 22.66
N LEU A 10 1.04 2.42 21.36
CA LEU A 10 0.54 3.64 20.69
C LEU A 10 -0.99 3.70 20.68
N LEU A 11 -1.64 2.54 20.72
CA LEU A 11 -3.09 2.39 20.70
C LEU A 11 -3.61 2.25 22.13
N ASP A 12 -3.72 3.34 22.89
CA ASP A 12 -4.29 3.28 24.23
C ASP A 12 -5.80 2.95 24.22
N GLU A 13 -6.35 2.61 25.39
CA GLU A 13 -7.76 2.22 25.49
C GLU A 13 -8.72 3.37 25.13
N ALA A 14 -8.36 4.61 25.48
CA ALA A 14 -9.20 5.77 25.20
C ALA A 14 -9.31 6.05 23.69
N LEU A 15 -8.20 5.90 22.96
CA LEU A 15 -8.16 5.96 21.50
C LEU A 15 -9.04 4.88 20.87
N LEU A 16 -8.89 3.63 21.32
CA LEU A 16 -9.68 2.52 20.79
C LEU A 16 -11.19 2.69 21.05
N VAL A 17 -11.59 3.24 22.20
CA VAL A 17 -12.99 3.57 22.47
C VAL A 17 -13.51 4.61 21.48
N ARG A 18 -12.74 5.67 21.19
CA ARG A 18 -13.13 6.69 20.20
C ARG A 18 -13.25 6.13 18.79
N PHE A 19 -12.27 5.35 18.34
CA PHE A 19 -12.30 4.71 17.02
C PHE A 19 -13.51 3.78 16.89
N ARG A 20 -13.80 2.99 17.93
CA ARG A 20 -14.99 2.12 17.95
C ARG A 20 -16.29 2.89 17.86
N GLN A 21 -16.38 4.07 18.48
CA GLN A 21 -17.56 4.93 18.40
C GLN A 21 -17.77 5.46 16.97
N ARG A 22 -16.71 5.91 16.29
CA ARG A 22 -16.79 6.43 14.91
C ARG A 22 -17.02 5.33 13.86
N ALA A 23 -16.50 4.13 14.09
CA ALA A 23 -16.53 3.04 13.12
C ALA A 23 -17.95 2.71 12.62
N ALA A 24 -18.95 2.76 13.49
CA ALA A 24 -20.34 2.51 13.11
C ALA A 24 -20.90 3.60 12.18
N ASP A 25 -20.57 4.86 12.44
CA ASP A 25 -21.01 6.00 11.62
C ASP A 25 -20.33 5.98 10.25
N TYR A 26 -19.03 5.68 10.19
CA TYR A 26 -18.31 5.53 8.92
C TYR A 26 -18.90 4.43 8.05
N ASP A 27 -19.26 3.30 8.65
CA ASP A 27 -19.88 2.19 7.95
C ASP A 27 -21.28 2.57 7.41
N ALA A 28 -22.14 3.10 8.29
CA ALA A 28 -23.50 3.51 7.93
C ALA A 28 -23.53 4.58 6.82
N GLN A 29 -22.59 5.51 6.85
CA GLN A 29 -22.51 6.63 5.90
C GLN A 29 -21.66 6.32 4.65
N ASN A 30 -20.97 5.17 4.62
CA ASN A 30 -19.96 4.86 3.60
C ASN A 30 -18.88 5.95 3.47
N SER A 31 -18.46 6.52 4.59
CA SER A 31 -17.49 7.62 4.60
C SER A 31 -16.10 7.12 4.94
N PHE A 32 -15.08 7.84 4.46
CA PHE A 32 -13.69 7.57 4.82
C PHE A 32 -13.41 7.86 6.30
N PHE A 33 -12.46 7.14 6.89
CA PHE A 33 -12.05 7.26 8.30
C PHE A 33 -11.05 8.41 8.53
N SER A 34 -11.31 9.60 8.01
CA SER A 34 -10.33 10.72 8.00
C SER A 34 -9.76 11.03 9.39
N GLU A 35 -10.62 11.12 10.40
CA GLU A 35 -10.23 11.46 11.77
C GLU A 35 -9.38 10.36 12.42
N ASP A 36 -9.68 9.08 12.15
CA ASP A 36 -8.83 7.98 12.64
C ASP A 36 -7.46 7.99 11.95
N LEU A 37 -7.41 8.30 10.64
CA LEU A 37 -6.15 8.38 9.90
C LEU A 37 -5.25 9.51 10.42
N GLU A 38 -5.80 10.70 10.64
CA GLU A 38 -5.08 11.84 11.20
C GLU A 38 -4.44 11.50 12.54
N GLU A 39 -5.20 10.90 13.45
CA GLU A 39 -4.69 10.49 14.76
C GLU A 39 -3.62 9.39 14.67
N LEU A 40 -3.78 8.42 13.75
CA LEU A 40 -2.76 7.39 13.51
C LEU A 40 -1.46 7.98 12.93
N VAL A 41 -1.55 9.01 12.09
CA VAL A 41 -0.38 9.74 11.56
C VAL A 41 0.33 10.49 12.69
N GLU A 42 -0.41 11.23 13.52
CA GLU A 42 0.14 11.99 14.65
C GLU A 42 0.84 11.09 15.68
N LEU A 43 0.29 9.91 15.95
CA LEU A 43 0.87 8.91 16.85
C LEU A 43 2.10 8.21 16.27
N GLY A 44 2.42 8.42 14.98
CA GLY A 44 3.49 7.72 14.30
C GLY A 44 3.19 6.25 14.02
N TYR A 45 1.91 5.85 14.03
CA TYR A 45 1.50 4.46 13.78
C TYR A 45 1.90 3.99 12.39
N LEU A 46 1.83 4.86 11.38
CA LEU A 46 2.28 4.51 10.02
C LEU A 46 3.82 4.34 9.94
N LYS A 47 4.58 4.81 10.94
CA LYS A 47 6.04 4.73 10.96
C LYS A 47 6.59 3.47 11.64
N ILE A 48 5.74 2.49 11.97
CA ILE A 48 6.13 1.27 12.70
C ILE A 48 7.35 0.58 12.08
N PHE A 49 7.41 0.47 10.75
CA PHE A 49 8.50 -0.24 10.06
C PHE A 49 9.73 0.61 9.76
N THR A 50 9.70 1.92 10.01
CA THR A 50 10.87 2.78 9.81
C THR A 50 11.83 2.75 11.01
N ALA A 51 11.37 2.22 12.15
CA ALA A 51 12.22 2.00 13.31
C ALA A 51 13.27 0.91 13.05
N PRO A 52 14.54 1.08 13.47
CA PRO A 52 15.58 0.07 13.25
C PRO A 52 15.25 -1.33 13.80
N ASN A 53 14.56 -1.38 14.94
CA ASN A 53 14.13 -2.59 15.63
C ASN A 53 12.66 -2.95 15.34
N ALA A 54 12.08 -2.45 14.25
CA ALA A 54 10.75 -2.81 13.82
C ALA A 54 10.60 -4.34 13.68
N SER A 55 9.47 -4.85 14.15
CA SER A 55 9.17 -6.29 14.15
C SER A 55 7.80 -6.53 13.53
N LEU A 56 7.74 -7.47 12.60
CA LEU A 56 6.48 -7.94 12.00
C LEU A 56 5.51 -8.44 13.07
N GLN A 57 6.01 -9.15 14.09
CA GLN A 57 5.18 -9.64 15.18
C GLN A 57 4.53 -8.49 15.97
N ALA A 58 5.30 -7.43 16.23
CA ALA A 58 4.82 -6.26 16.96
C ALA A 58 3.80 -5.45 16.12
N ALA A 59 4.07 -5.28 14.82
CA ALA A 59 3.14 -4.65 13.88
C ALA A 59 1.82 -5.44 13.79
N ALA A 60 1.89 -6.77 13.65
CA ALA A 60 0.72 -7.64 13.61
C ALA A 60 -0.10 -7.60 14.92
N ALA A 61 0.57 -7.52 16.08
CA ALA A 61 -0.12 -7.35 17.36
C ALA A 61 -0.86 -6.00 17.43
N ALA A 62 -0.26 -4.93 16.94
CA ALA A 62 -0.89 -3.61 16.87
C ALA A 62 -2.05 -3.57 15.88
N GLN A 63 -1.91 -4.20 14.71
CA GLN A 63 -2.99 -4.34 13.72
C GLN A 63 -4.18 -5.13 14.29
N ARG A 64 -3.94 -6.26 14.96
CA ARG A 64 -5.01 -7.01 15.64
C ARG A 64 -5.73 -6.15 16.66
N LYS A 65 -4.99 -5.39 17.48
CA LYS A 65 -5.56 -4.51 18.50
C LYS A 65 -6.43 -3.41 17.87
N LEU A 66 -5.94 -2.73 16.84
CA LEU A 66 -6.70 -1.73 16.08
C LEU A 66 -8.00 -2.32 15.49
N ALA A 67 -7.91 -3.50 14.89
CA ALA A 67 -9.04 -4.18 14.27
C ALA A 67 -10.18 -4.55 15.26
N THR A 68 -9.89 -4.67 16.57
CA THR A 68 -10.93 -4.87 17.60
C THR A 68 -11.80 -3.63 17.84
N ALA A 69 -11.36 -2.46 17.37
CA ALA A 69 -12.07 -1.19 17.50
C ALA A 69 -12.62 -0.72 16.15
N ALA A 70 -11.77 -0.70 15.12
CA ALA A 70 -12.10 -0.19 13.80
C ALA A 70 -11.49 -1.09 12.70
N PRO A 71 -12.18 -2.18 12.31
CA PRO A 71 -11.62 -3.16 11.37
C PRO A 71 -11.39 -2.59 9.97
N ALA A 72 -12.24 -1.68 9.49
CA ALA A 72 -12.07 -1.02 8.19
C ALA A 72 -10.85 -0.08 8.16
N THR A 73 -10.65 0.68 9.24
CA THR A 73 -9.44 1.51 9.48
C THR A 73 -8.19 0.64 9.46
N ALA A 74 -8.18 -0.45 10.23
CA ALA A 74 -7.05 -1.39 10.29
C ALA A 74 -6.71 -1.96 8.90
N LEU A 75 -7.70 -2.44 8.16
CA LEU A 75 -7.55 -2.97 6.80
C LEU A 75 -6.91 -1.93 5.86
N ALA A 76 -7.40 -0.69 5.89
CA ALA A 76 -6.93 0.33 4.98
C ALA A 76 -5.47 0.72 5.26
N VAL A 77 -5.14 1.02 6.52
CA VAL A 77 -3.75 1.36 6.89
C VAL A 77 -2.79 0.19 6.77
N ASN A 78 -3.29 -1.06 6.76
CA ASN A 78 -2.45 -2.23 6.52
C ASN A 78 -1.73 -2.14 5.17
N MET A 79 -2.33 -1.53 4.13
CA MET A 79 -1.67 -1.40 2.82
C MET A 79 -0.41 -0.53 2.88
N HIS A 80 -0.39 0.49 3.74
CA HIS A 80 0.82 1.27 4.04
C HIS A 80 1.86 0.40 4.77
N LEU A 81 1.42 -0.38 5.76
CA LEU A 81 2.28 -1.27 6.54
C LEU A 81 2.87 -2.42 5.70
N VAL A 82 2.15 -2.89 4.68
CA VAL A 82 2.67 -3.86 3.71
C VAL A 82 3.87 -3.26 2.98
N TRP A 83 3.74 -2.07 2.37
CA TRP A 83 4.86 -1.47 1.64
C TRP A 83 6.08 -1.20 2.53
N THR A 84 5.88 -0.59 3.69
CA THR A 84 6.97 -0.28 4.61
C THR A 84 7.57 -1.55 5.22
N GLY A 85 6.76 -2.58 5.49
CA GLY A 85 7.23 -3.89 5.92
C GLY A 85 8.05 -4.60 4.83
N VAL A 86 7.62 -4.56 3.57
CA VAL A 86 8.33 -5.17 2.43
C VAL A 86 9.69 -4.51 2.28
N ALA A 87 9.71 -3.17 2.30
CA ALA A 87 10.95 -2.41 2.24
C ALA A 87 11.90 -2.75 3.40
N LYS A 88 11.38 -2.89 4.62
CA LYS A 88 12.17 -3.31 5.78
C LYS A 88 12.73 -4.73 5.64
N LEU A 89 11.93 -5.69 5.19
CA LEU A 89 12.36 -7.07 5.00
C LEU A 89 13.41 -7.23 3.88
N LEU A 90 13.25 -6.48 2.78
CA LEU A 90 14.26 -6.42 1.71
C LEU A 90 15.56 -5.83 2.25
N LYS A 91 15.49 -4.71 2.99
CA LYS A 91 16.65 -4.08 3.61
C LYS A 91 17.39 -5.02 4.55
N ASP A 92 16.67 -5.74 5.42
CA ASP A 92 17.26 -6.71 6.35
C ASP A 92 17.97 -7.88 5.63
N ARG A 93 17.64 -8.09 4.35
CA ARG A 93 18.25 -9.09 3.47
C ARG A 93 19.32 -8.50 2.53
N GLY A 94 19.67 -7.23 2.69
CA GLY A 94 20.70 -6.54 1.90
C GLY A 94 20.21 -5.95 0.57
N ASP A 95 18.90 -5.78 0.40
CA ASP A 95 18.29 -5.17 -0.78
C ASP A 95 17.70 -3.79 -0.44
N ASP A 96 18.37 -2.73 -0.90
CA ASP A 96 17.98 -1.34 -0.65
C ASP A 96 17.07 -0.76 -1.77
N SER A 97 16.53 -1.58 -2.68
CA SER A 97 15.70 -1.12 -3.81
C SER A 97 14.45 -0.32 -3.41
N LEU A 98 13.94 -0.55 -2.19
CA LEU A 98 12.81 0.18 -1.61
C LEU A 98 13.21 1.07 -0.42
N GLN A 99 14.49 1.45 -0.28
CA GLN A 99 14.92 2.35 0.80
C GLN A 99 14.13 3.67 0.80
N PHE A 100 13.83 4.21 -0.39
CA PHE A 100 13.04 5.43 -0.51
C PHE A 100 11.66 5.31 0.14
N VAL A 101 11.04 4.11 0.17
CA VAL A 101 9.75 3.89 0.83
C VAL A 101 9.86 4.13 2.33
N LEU A 102 10.94 3.66 2.96
CA LEU A 102 11.17 3.88 4.40
C LEU A 102 11.47 5.35 4.71
N ASP A 103 12.25 6.00 3.85
CA ASP A 103 12.62 7.41 4.00
C ASP A 103 11.39 8.32 3.83
N GLU A 104 10.58 8.07 2.80
CA GLU A 104 9.35 8.80 2.50
C GLU A 104 8.26 8.53 3.55
N ALA A 105 8.09 7.29 4.02
CA ALA A 105 7.19 6.99 5.14
C ALA A 105 7.62 7.70 6.42
N THR A 106 8.93 7.82 6.66
CA THR A 106 9.46 8.62 7.77
C THR A 106 9.11 10.10 7.62
N ALA A 107 9.16 10.62 6.39
CA ALA A 107 8.75 11.98 6.04
C ALA A 107 7.23 12.23 6.09
N GLY A 108 6.42 11.17 6.19
CA GLY A 108 4.96 11.24 6.35
C GLY A 108 4.16 10.86 5.11
N GLU A 109 4.81 10.33 4.07
CA GLU A 109 4.12 9.82 2.88
C GLU A 109 3.28 8.57 3.23
N ILE A 110 2.10 8.45 2.61
CA ILE A 110 1.14 7.37 2.82
C ILE A 110 1.09 6.49 1.57
N PHE A 111 1.56 5.26 1.69
CA PHE A 111 1.59 4.28 0.60
C PHE A 111 0.29 3.50 0.47
N ALA A 112 -0.18 3.32 -0.77
CA ALA A 112 -1.25 2.39 -1.15
C ALA A 112 -0.78 1.33 -2.15
N PHE A 113 -1.55 0.25 -2.24
CA PHE A 113 -1.23 -0.94 -3.03
C PHE A 113 -2.15 -1.03 -4.26
N GLY A 114 -1.64 -0.64 -5.43
CA GLY A 114 -2.34 -0.64 -6.72
C GLY A 114 -2.03 -1.90 -7.53
N ASN A 115 -2.27 -3.08 -6.94
CA ASN A 115 -1.87 -4.34 -7.56
C ASN A 115 -3.06 -5.14 -8.08
N SER A 116 -4.11 -5.35 -7.29
CA SER A 116 -5.22 -6.22 -7.67
C SER A 116 -5.91 -5.78 -8.97
N GLU A 117 -6.26 -6.76 -9.82
CA GLU A 117 -6.89 -6.55 -11.12
C GLU A 117 -8.07 -7.52 -11.28
N ALA A 118 -9.19 -7.02 -11.83
CA ALA A 118 -10.34 -7.88 -12.08
C ALA A 118 -9.99 -8.99 -13.09
N GLY A 119 -10.26 -10.24 -12.74
CA GLY A 119 -9.99 -11.40 -13.59
C GLY A 119 -8.52 -11.81 -13.72
N ASN A 120 -7.63 -11.30 -12.86
CA ASN A 120 -6.23 -11.76 -12.79
C ASN A 120 -6.06 -12.78 -11.66
N ASP A 121 -6.05 -14.06 -12.02
CA ASP A 121 -5.86 -15.17 -11.07
C ASP A 121 -4.38 -15.44 -10.73
N SER A 122 -3.44 -14.78 -11.43
CA SER A 122 -1.99 -14.96 -11.24
C SER A 122 -1.41 -14.02 -10.17
N VAL A 123 -2.23 -13.12 -9.60
CA VAL A 123 -1.86 -12.18 -8.54
C VAL A 123 -0.65 -11.32 -8.94
N LEU A 124 0.55 -11.63 -8.44
CA LEU A 124 1.80 -10.90 -8.74
C LEU A 124 2.61 -11.52 -9.88
N PHE A 125 2.21 -12.68 -10.40
CA PHE A 125 2.95 -13.41 -11.43
C PHE A 125 2.49 -13.12 -12.86
N ASP A 126 1.40 -12.39 -13.05
CA ASP A 126 1.03 -11.81 -14.35
C ASP A 126 0.18 -10.53 -14.14
N SER A 127 0.03 -9.73 -15.18
CA SER A 127 -0.78 -8.50 -15.19
C SER A 127 -1.55 -8.33 -16.50
N ASN A 128 -2.80 -7.85 -16.38
CA ASN A 128 -3.58 -7.31 -17.50
C ASN A 128 -3.30 -5.81 -17.69
N THR A 129 -2.80 -5.11 -16.66
CA THR A 129 -2.32 -3.73 -16.76
C THR A 129 -1.11 -3.70 -17.69
N ARG A 130 -1.14 -2.84 -18.70
CA ARG A 130 -0.05 -2.69 -19.67
C ARG A 130 0.96 -1.67 -19.15
N ALA A 131 2.25 -2.02 -19.22
CA ALA A 131 3.36 -1.11 -19.00
C ALA A 131 4.05 -0.85 -20.35
N GLU A 132 3.95 0.36 -20.87
CA GLU A 132 4.58 0.77 -22.14
C GLU A 132 5.87 1.52 -21.85
N PRO A 133 7.04 1.06 -22.36
CA PRO A 133 8.29 1.78 -22.15
C PRO A 133 8.25 3.16 -22.83
N THR A 134 8.80 4.16 -22.15
CA THR A 134 9.03 5.51 -22.69
C THR A 134 10.53 5.81 -22.73
N ALA A 135 10.92 7.01 -23.18
CA ALA A 135 12.32 7.43 -23.14
C ALA A 135 12.85 7.52 -21.69
N ASP A 136 11.98 7.92 -20.75
CA ASP A 136 12.35 8.28 -19.38
C ASP A 136 11.72 7.38 -18.31
N GLY A 137 11.09 6.27 -18.69
CA GLY A 137 10.39 5.39 -17.76
C GLY A 137 9.36 4.47 -18.42
N TYR A 138 8.16 4.42 -17.84
CA TYR A 138 7.02 3.64 -18.33
C TYR A 138 5.71 4.40 -18.19
N ARG A 139 4.75 4.13 -19.08
CA ARG A 139 3.35 4.51 -18.92
C ARG A 139 2.49 3.29 -18.60
N PHE A 140 1.58 3.44 -17.65
CA PHE A 140 0.70 2.36 -17.22
C PHE A 140 -0.74 2.59 -17.68
N TYR A 141 -1.35 1.55 -18.24
CA TYR A 141 -2.74 1.55 -18.69
C TYR A 141 -3.48 0.33 -18.15
N GLY A 142 -4.60 0.55 -17.48
CA GLY A 142 -5.39 -0.54 -16.89
C GLY A 142 -6.31 -0.07 -15.77
N ARG A 143 -6.84 -1.02 -15.01
CA ARG A 143 -7.68 -0.75 -13.84
C ARG A 143 -7.23 -1.60 -12.68
N LYS A 144 -6.81 -0.94 -11.61
CA LYS A 144 -6.56 -1.56 -10.31
C LYS A 144 -7.83 -1.50 -9.49
N ILE A 145 -8.16 -2.60 -8.83
CA ILE A 145 -9.32 -2.73 -7.95
C ILE A 145 -8.85 -2.84 -6.50
N LEU A 146 -9.74 -2.60 -5.55
CA LEU A 146 -9.47 -2.74 -4.12
C LEU A 146 -8.31 -1.84 -3.64
N THR A 147 -8.16 -0.64 -4.21
CA THR A 147 -7.10 0.31 -3.82
C THR A 147 -7.49 1.03 -2.53
N SER A 148 -7.30 0.37 -1.38
CA SER A 148 -7.54 0.96 -0.05
C SER A 148 -6.75 2.25 0.15
N LEU A 149 -7.25 3.13 1.04
CA LEU A 149 -6.74 4.49 1.23
C LEU A 149 -6.95 5.40 0.01
N SER A 150 -7.82 5.06 -0.93
CA SER A 150 -8.02 5.86 -2.15
C SER A 150 -8.25 7.37 -1.92
N PRO A 151 -8.89 7.83 -0.83
CA PRO A 151 -9.03 9.27 -0.58
C PRO A 151 -7.75 9.97 -0.13
N ALA A 152 -6.76 9.23 0.41
CA ALA A 152 -5.68 9.82 1.22
C ALA A 152 -4.27 9.29 0.99
N TRP A 153 -4.05 8.22 0.21
CA TRP A 153 -2.69 7.81 -0.15
C TRP A 153 -1.94 8.95 -0.84
N THR A 154 -0.63 9.07 -0.67
CA THR A 154 0.20 10.06 -1.37
C THR A 154 1.11 9.41 -2.41
N LYS A 155 1.46 8.14 -2.19
CA LYS A 155 2.21 7.28 -3.11
C LYS A 155 1.40 6.03 -3.43
N LEU A 156 1.31 5.64 -4.70
CA LEU A 156 0.65 4.41 -5.11
C LEU A 156 1.66 3.50 -5.83
N GLY A 157 1.92 2.34 -5.24
CA GLY A 157 2.68 1.29 -5.92
C GLY A 157 1.82 0.65 -7.01
N VAL A 158 2.33 0.62 -8.23
CA VAL A 158 1.67 0.04 -9.41
C VAL A 158 2.55 -1.03 -10.04
N PHE A 159 1.91 -2.01 -10.68
CA PHE A 159 2.62 -2.96 -11.52
C PHE A 159 1.85 -3.22 -12.82
N GLY A 160 2.58 -3.63 -13.86
CA GLY A 160 2.03 -3.88 -15.19
C GLY A 160 2.97 -4.72 -16.04
N LYS A 161 2.47 -5.24 -17.15
CA LYS A 161 3.22 -6.08 -18.09
C LYS A 161 3.70 -5.28 -19.29
N ASP A 162 5.01 -5.28 -19.49
CA ASP A 162 5.69 -4.84 -20.70
C ASP A 162 5.82 -6.02 -21.65
N SER A 163 5.18 -5.93 -22.82
CA SER A 163 5.23 -6.95 -23.89
C SER A 163 5.90 -6.41 -25.16
N SER A 164 6.68 -5.33 -25.06
CA SER A 164 7.36 -4.72 -26.21
C SER A 164 8.60 -5.51 -26.68
N GLY A 165 9.20 -6.29 -25.77
CA GLY A 165 10.36 -7.15 -26.05
C GLY A 165 9.98 -8.56 -26.48
N ALA A 166 11.00 -9.36 -26.84
CA ALA A 166 10.81 -10.77 -27.18
C ALA A 166 10.23 -11.60 -26.02
N GLU A 167 10.61 -11.26 -24.79
CA GLU A 167 10.10 -11.87 -23.56
C GLU A 167 9.39 -10.81 -22.73
N PRO A 168 8.13 -11.05 -22.31
CA PRO A 168 7.38 -10.08 -21.51
C PRO A 168 7.96 -9.97 -20.09
N LYS A 169 7.81 -8.78 -19.50
CA LYS A 169 8.30 -8.47 -18.16
C LYS A 169 7.24 -7.78 -17.33
N LEU A 170 7.19 -8.09 -16.04
CA LEU A 170 6.42 -7.35 -15.06
C LEU A 170 7.27 -6.17 -14.56
N VAL A 171 6.71 -4.97 -14.63
CA VAL A 171 7.36 -3.72 -14.27
C VAL A 171 6.66 -3.16 -13.04
N HIS A 172 7.43 -2.88 -11.98
CA HIS A 172 6.92 -2.34 -10.72
C HIS A 172 7.47 -0.95 -10.48
N GLY A 173 6.60 -0.03 -10.06
CA GLY A 173 7.00 1.33 -9.73
C GLY A 173 5.99 2.07 -8.86
N PHE A 174 6.26 3.34 -8.61
CA PHE A 174 5.38 4.19 -7.80
C PHE A 174 4.96 5.44 -8.58
N ILE A 175 3.70 5.83 -8.40
CA ILE A 175 3.16 7.12 -8.83
C ILE A 175 2.88 8.02 -7.62
N ASP A 176 2.90 9.32 -7.83
CA ASP A 176 2.54 10.34 -6.84
C ASP A 176 1.08 10.79 -7.06
N ARG A 177 0.41 11.19 -5.99
CA ARG A 177 -1.02 11.57 -6.03
C ARG A 177 -1.33 12.81 -6.88
N ASP A 178 -0.37 13.69 -7.06
CA ASP A 178 -0.52 14.90 -7.85
C ASP A 178 -0.21 14.68 -9.34
N GLN A 179 0.16 13.46 -9.75
CA GLN A 179 0.41 13.13 -11.16
C GLN A 179 -0.88 13.01 -11.97
N ALA A 180 -0.78 13.38 -13.25
CA ALA A 180 -1.82 13.14 -14.24
C ALA A 180 -1.75 11.71 -14.80
N GLY A 181 -2.78 11.30 -15.55
CA GLY A 181 -2.81 10.00 -16.23
C GLY A 181 -3.41 8.87 -15.41
N TYR A 182 -4.07 9.18 -14.29
CA TYR A 182 -4.92 8.23 -13.58
C TYR A 182 -6.17 8.93 -13.04
N SER A 183 -7.18 8.14 -12.67
CA SER A 183 -8.37 8.62 -11.95
C SER A 183 -8.84 7.58 -10.93
N ILE A 184 -9.56 8.04 -9.91
CA ILE A 184 -10.17 7.18 -8.89
C ILE A 184 -11.66 7.08 -9.19
N ALA A 185 -12.15 5.87 -9.39
CA ALA A 185 -13.57 5.63 -9.61
C ALA A 185 -14.33 5.68 -8.28
N ALA A 186 -15.46 6.38 -8.19
CA ALA A 186 -16.31 6.35 -7.00
C ALA A 186 -17.18 5.08 -7.02
N ASP A 187 -16.57 3.90 -6.86
CA ASP A 187 -17.20 2.59 -7.03
C ASP A 187 -17.16 1.71 -5.78
N TRP A 188 -16.76 2.26 -4.63
CA TRP A 188 -16.76 1.55 -3.35
C TRP A 188 -18.11 1.66 -2.63
N ASP A 189 -19.04 0.76 -2.94
CA ASP A 189 -20.30 0.57 -2.20
C ASP A 189 -20.51 -0.92 -1.90
N THR A 190 -19.85 -1.40 -0.85
CA THR A 190 -19.75 -2.82 -0.51
C THR A 190 -20.48 -3.16 0.79
N LEU A 191 -20.70 -4.45 1.05
CA LEU A 191 -21.44 -4.93 2.23
C LEU A 191 -20.78 -4.56 3.57
N GLY A 192 -19.46 -4.35 3.58
CA GLY A 192 -18.69 -4.04 4.78
C GLY A 192 -17.30 -3.55 4.41
N MET A 193 -16.49 -3.18 5.40
CA MET A 193 -15.22 -2.47 5.19
C MET A 193 -15.43 -1.14 4.43
N ARG A 194 -16.61 -0.55 4.55
CA ARG A 194 -17.04 0.62 3.77
C ARG A 194 -16.12 1.83 3.97
N ALA A 195 -15.62 2.00 5.19
CA ALA A 195 -14.68 3.08 5.51
C ALA A 195 -13.31 2.95 4.81
N SER A 196 -12.89 1.76 4.36
CA SER A 196 -11.58 1.60 3.71
C SER A 196 -11.46 2.38 2.41
N GLN A 197 -12.62 2.70 1.80
CA GLN A 197 -12.74 3.40 0.52
C GLN A 197 -11.79 2.79 -0.50
N SER A 198 -11.89 1.49 -0.72
CA SER A 198 -10.99 0.74 -1.62
C SER A 198 -11.39 0.87 -3.10
N ASN A 199 -11.71 2.10 -3.49
CA ASN A 199 -12.13 2.48 -4.83
C ASN A 199 -11.15 1.98 -5.90
N SER A 200 -11.66 1.69 -7.10
CA SER A 200 -10.80 1.35 -8.23
C SER A 200 -9.96 2.55 -8.66
N THR A 201 -8.72 2.28 -9.08
CA THR A 201 -7.84 3.26 -9.73
C THR A 201 -7.70 2.91 -11.21
N VAL A 202 -8.14 3.80 -12.08
CA VAL A 202 -7.99 3.68 -13.53
C VAL A 202 -6.69 4.36 -13.94
N LEU A 203 -5.78 3.61 -14.56
CA LEU A 203 -4.54 4.10 -15.13
C LEU A 203 -4.77 4.33 -16.62
N ASP A 204 -4.58 5.57 -17.06
CA ASP A 204 -4.74 6.01 -18.45
C ASP A 204 -3.50 6.79 -18.89
N GLY A 205 -2.37 6.08 -18.91
CA GLY A 205 -1.10 6.63 -19.36
C GLY A 205 -0.35 7.41 -18.29
N VAL A 206 -0.59 7.15 -17.00
CA VAL A 206 0.24 7.71 -15.92
C VAL A 206 1.69 7.31 -16.14
N GLU A 207 2.57 8.31 -16.03
CA GLU A 207 4.00 8.15 -16.26
C GLU A 207 4.73 7.87 -14.95
N VAL A 208 5.46 6.76 -14.92
CA VAL A 208 6.38 6.41 -13.84
C VAL A 208 7.80 6.62 -14.36
N PRO A 209 8.54 7.60 -13.83
CA PRO A 209 9.89 7.86 -14.30
C PRO A 209 10.84 6.74 -13.86
N SER A 210 11.96 6.59 -14.58
CA SER A 210 12.87 5.46 -14.45
C SER A 210 13.39 5.24 -13.02
N GLU A 211 13.63 6.32 -12.27
CA GLU A 211 14.06 6.31 -10.88
C GLU A 211 12.99 5.83 -9.90
N ARG A 212 11.72 5.81 -10.32
CA ARG A 212 10.59 5.25 -9.56
C ARG A 212 10.24 3.82 -9.96
N ILE A 213 10.92 3.26 -10.96
CA ILE A 213 10.86 1.85 -11.31
C ILE A 213 11.87 1.09 -10.46
N PHE A 214 11.41 0.35 -9.46
CA PHE A 214 12.31 -0.34 -8.53
C PHE A 214 12.61 -1.78 -8.93
N ARG A 215 11.79 -2.40 -9.80
CA ARG A 215 11.96 -3.81 -10.16
C ARG A 215 11.34 -4.15 -11.51
N LYS A 216 11.99 -5.07 -12.24
CA LYS A 216 11.48 -5.72 -13.45
C LYS A 216 11.67 -7.23 -13.32
N LEU A 217 10.60 -8.00 -13.45
CA LEU A 217 10.59 -9.45 -13.22
C LEU A 217 10.13 -10.20 -14.48
N PRO A 218 10.52 -11.46 -14.67
CA PRO A 218 9.89 -12.30 -15.69
C PRO A 218 8.41 -12.53 -15.34
N VAL A 219 7.59 -12.78 -16.37
CA VAL A 219 6.22 -13.28 -16.15
C VAL A 219 6.27 -14.70 -15.60
N GLY A 220 5.41 -14.99 -14.64
CA GLY A 220 5.32 -16.28 -13.97
C GLY A 220 6.07 -16.36 -12.62
N PRO A 221 5.94 -17.50 -11.91
CA PRO A 221 6.63 -17.72 -10.65
C PRO A 221 8.14 -17.59 -10.78
N ASN A 222 8.74 -16.84 -9.86
CA ASN A 222 10.18 -16.60 -9.82
C ASN A 222 10.68 -16.55 -8.36
N ALA A 223 11.99 -16.50 -8.18
CA ALA A 223 12.63 -16.54 -6.87
C ALA A 223 13.02 -15.15 -6.32
N ASP A 224 12.47 -14.07 -6.89
CA ASP A 224 12.80 -12.72 -6.47
C ASP A 224 12.34 -12.48 -5.01
N PRO A 225 13.19 -11.88 -4.16
CA PRO A 225 12.83 -11.58 -2.78
C PRO A 225 11.58 -10.71 -2.59
N LEU A 226 11.19 -9.90 -3.59
CA LEU A 226 9.99 -9.07 -3.55
C LEU A 226 8.75 -9.94 -3.36
N ASP A 227 8.64 -11.02 -4.13
CA ASP A 227 7.48 -11.90 -4.09
C ASP A 227 7.37 -12.55 -2.71
N PHE A 228 8.48 -13.07 -2.18
CA PHE A 228 8.53 -13.60 -0.82
C PHE A 228 8.12 -12.57 0.23
N CYS A 229 8.64 -11.34 0.15
CA CYS A 229 8.34 -10.29 1.14
C CYS A 229 6.88 -9.86 1.07
N ASN A 230 6.29 -9.74 -0.12
CA ASN A 230 4.86 -9.44 -0.29
C ASN A 230 4.00 -10.53 0.37
N PHE A 231 4.27 -11.81 0.11
CA PHE A 231 3.49 -12.91 0.72
C PHE A 231 3.65 -13.02 2.24
N CYS A 232 4.71 -12.46 2.82
CA CYS A 232 4.89 -12.42 4.27
C CYS A 232 4.05 -11.34 4.96
N LEU A 233 3.54 -10.36 4.21
CA LEU A 233 2.88 -9.16 4.73
C LEU A 233 1.42 -9.01 4.30
N LEU A 234 1.02 -9.70 3.22
CA LEU A 234 -0.37 -9.77 2.74
C LEU A 234 -1.25 -10.67 3.61
#